data_AF-A0A6V7LT34-F1
#
_entry.id   AF-A0A6V7LT34-F1
#
_cell.length_a   1.000
_cell.length_b   1.000
_cell.length_c   1.000
_cell.angle_alpha   90.00
_cell.angle_beta   90.00
_cell.angle_gamma   90.00
#
_symmetry.space_group_name_H-M   'P 1'
#
loop_
_entity.id
_entity.type
_entity.pdbx_description
1 polymer ?
#
loop_
_entity_poly.entity_id
_entity_poly.type
_entity_poly.pdbx_seq_one_letter_code
_entity_poly.pdbx_strand_id
1 'polypeptide(L)'
;ELEKKSGDYKKSENLARTEFNNLCKQLGISGRKIKRELVERVGELNDIYARISAKTTSLDKVVEFYGAFVEFTLGRRHDSGCVPMIQYVIEKGNTTTYEWTYGEAPLSIVEPSLDIDFEDEDK
;
A
#
# COMPACT_ATOMS: atom_id res chain seq x y z
N GLU A 1 40.22 -5.08 -32.99
CA GLU A 1 38.80 -5.20 -33.43
C GLU A 1 37.96 -6.20 -32.66
N LEU A 2 38.12 -7.52 -32.82
CA LEU A 2 37.25 -8.53 -32.18
C LEU A 2 37.28 -8.49 -30.63
N GLU A 3 38.46 -8.33 -30.06
CA GLU A 3 38.64 -8.30 -28.60
C GLU A 3 38.03 -7.04 -27.96
N LYS A 4 38.17 -5.89 -28.64
CA LYS A 4 37.52 -4.64 -28.26
C LYS A 4 35.99 -4.77 -28.31
N LYS A 5 35.48 -5.35 -29.40
CA LYS A 5 34.03 -5.58 -29.58
C LYS A 5 33.47 -6.55 -28.54
N SER A 6 34.20 -7.61 -28.18
CA SER A 6 33.85 -8.53 -27.09
C SER A 6 33.81 -7.80 -25.73
N GLY A 7 34.79 -6.95 -25.46
CA GLY A 7 34.83 -6.11 -24.25
C GLY A 7 33.62 -5.16 -24.14
N ASP A 8 33.21 -4.56 -25.26
CA ASP A 8 32.05 -3.66 -25.30
C ASP A 8 30.73 -4.42 -25.07
N TYR A 9 30.56 -5.62 -25.63
CA TYR A 9 29.39 -6.47 -25.35
C TYR A 9 29.32 -6.88 -23.88
N LYS A 10 30.46 -7.23 -23.27
CA LYS A 10 30.50 -7.62 -21.84
C LYS A 10 30.16 -6.47 -20.91
N LYS A 11 30.57 -5.24 -21.24
CA LYS A 11 30.17 -4.04 -20.50
C LYS A 11 28.66 -3.79 -20.61
N SER A 12 28.11 -3.92 -21.81
CA SER A 12 26.67 -3.78 -22.06
C SER A 12 25.85 -4.82 -21.28
N GLU A 13 26.28 -6.08 -21.28
CA GLU A 13 25.66 -7.16 -20.51
C GLU A 13 25.64 -6.86 -19.01
N ASN A 14 26.79 -6.45 -18.45
CA ASN A 14 26.89 -6.11 -17.03
C ASN A 14 26.02 -4.91 -16.65
N LEU A 15 25.92 -3.91 -17.53
CA LEU A 15 25.05 -2.75 -17.31
C LEU A 15 23.58 -3.19 -17.27
N ALA A 16 23.12 -3.92 -18.29
CA ALA A 16 21.75 -4.42 -18.35
C ALA A 16 21.40 -5.31 -17.14
N ARG A 17 22.34 -6.18 -16.72
CA ARG A 17 22.17 -7.01 -15.51
C ARG A 17 22.03 -6.16 -14.24
N THR A 18 22.84 -5.11 -14.12
CA THR A 18 22.81 -4.21 -12.96
C THR A 18 21.51 -3.42 -12.90
N GLU A 19 21.07 -2.88 -14.03
CA GLU A 19 19.78 -2.17 -14.14
C GLU A 19 18.61 -3.08 -13.78
N PHE A 20 18.58 -4.30 -14.32
CA PHE A 20 17.56 -5.29 -13.98
C PHE A 20 17.51 -5.59 -12.46
N ASN A 21 18.66 -5.83 -11.85
CA ASN A 21 18.74 -6.10 -10.41
C ASN A 21 18.31 -4.89 -9.57
N ASN A 22 18.63 -3.67 -10.00
CA ASN A 22 18.22 -2.46 -9.31
C ASN A 22 16.70 -2.27 -9.38
N LEU A 23 16.09 -2.51 -10.55
CA LEU A 23 14.64 -2.47 -10.72
C LEU A 23 13.94 -3.53 -9.85
N CYS A 24 14.45 -4.76 -9.83
CA CYS A 24 13.91 -5.82 -8.98
C CYS A 24 13.94 -5.42 -7.49
N LYS A 25 15.04 -4.82 -7.02
CA LYS A 25 15.15 -4.32 -5.64
C LYS A 25 14.18 -3.18 -5.33
N GLN A 26 14.02 -2.22 -6.24
CA GLN A 26 13.09 -1.11 -6.05
C GLN A 26 11.64 -1.58 -5.96
N LEU A 27 11.29 -2.62 -6.71
CA LEU A 27 9.97 -3.25 -6.69
C LEU A 27 9.82 -4.28 -5.56
N GLY A 28 10.89 -4.55 -4.80
CA GLY A 28 10.89 -5.54 -3.72
C GLY A 28 10.68 -6.98 -4.22
N ILE A 29 11.07 -7.29 -5.46
CA ILE A 29 10.94 -8.61 -6.07
C ILE A 29 12.32 -9.28 -6.21
N SER A 30 12.32 -10.61 -6.19
CA SER A 30 13.48 -11.46 -6.45
C SER A 30 13.87 -11.55 -7.93
N GLY A 31 12.92 -11.28 -8.83
CA GLY A 31 13.16 -11.23 -10.29
C GLY A 31 13.19 -12.59 -10.97
N ARG A 32 12.59 -13.62 -10.37
CA ARG A 32 12.52 -14.99 -10.93
C ARG A 32 11.23 -15.23 -11.69
N LYS A 33 10.10 -14.89 -11.08
CA LYS A 33 8.74 -15.01 -11.62
C LYS A 33 8.08 -13.63 -11.56
N ILE A 34 8.59 -12.71 -12.37
CA ILE A 34 8.30 -11.28 -12.29
C ILE A 34 6.79 -10.99 -12.34
N LYS A 35 6.06 -11.62 -13.25
CA LYS A 35 4.60 -11.46 -13.37
C LYS A 35 3.92 -11.85 -12.06
N ARG A 36 4.25 -13.02 -11.51
CA ARG A 36 3.67 -13.51 -10.25
C ARG A 36 4.02 -12.63 -9.07
N GLU A 37 5.30 -12.29 -8.93
CA GLU A 37 5.81 -11.47 -7.84
C GLU A 37 5.18 -10.08 -7.83
N LEU A 38 4.94 -9.48 -9.00
CA LEU A 38 4.24 -8.19 -9.10
C LEU A 38 2.77 -8.29 -8.71
N VAL A 39 2.07 -9.35 -9.11
CA VAL A 39 0.65 -9.57 -8.76
C VAL A 39 0.47 -9.75 -7.26
N GLU A 40 1.33 -10.55 -6.63
CA GLU A 40 1.31 -10.75 -5.17
C GLU A 40 1.53 -9.43 -4.42
N ARG A 41 2.41 -8.56 -4.93
CA ARG A 41 2.66 -7.23 -4.35
C ARG A 41 1.45 -6.30 -4.44
N VAL A 42 0.60 -6.43 -5.46
CA VAL A 42 -0.63 -5.62 -5.55
C VAL A 42 -1.59 -5.98 -4.42
N GLY A 43 -1.72 -7.26 -4.07
CA GLY A 43 -2.56 -7.71 -2.96
C GLY A 43 -2.09 -7.23 -1.59
N GLU A 44 -0.77 -7.14 -1.38
CA GLU A 44 -0.18 -6.72 -0.10
C GLU A 44 -0.61 -5.32 0.36
N LEU A 45 -0.97 -4.43 -0.59
CA LEU A 45 -1.38 -3.07 -0.25
C LEU A 45 -2.64 -3.03 0.62
N ASN A 46 -3.62 -3.88 0.35
CA ASN A 46 -4.83 -3.97 1.15
C ASN A 46 -4.48 -4.42 2.58
N ASP A 47 -3.62 -5.42 2.72
CA ASP A 47 -3.14 -5.90 4.02
C ASP A 47 -2.38 -4.81 4.78
N ILE A 48 -1.56 -3.99 4.09
CA ILE A 48 -0.88 -2.85 4.70
C ILE A 48 -1.90 -1.89 5.29
N TYR A 49 -2.93 -1.51 4.54
CA TYR A 49 -3.96 -0.59 5.02
C TYR A 49 -4.78 -1.18 6.16
N ALA A 50 -5.15 -2.46 6.09
CA ALA A 50 -5.84 -3.16 7.17
C ALA A 50 -5.00 -3.19 8.46
N ARG A 51 -3.68 -3.43 8.36
CA ARG A 51 -2.77 -3.38 9.50
C ARG A 51 -2.65 -1.98 10.10
N ILE A 52 -2.59 -0.95 9.26
CA ILE A 52 -2.52 0.44 9.73
C ILE A 52 -3.81 0.81 10.44
N SER A 53 -4.97 0.56 9.84
CA SER A 53 -6.26 0.88 10.45
C SER A 53 -6.47 0.16 11.78
N ALA A 54 -6.07 -1.12 11.87
CA ALA A 54 -6.14 -1.88 13.12
C ALA A 54 -5.25 -1.30 14.23
N LYS A 55 -4.09 -0.72 13.88
CA LYS A 55 -3.23 -0.03 14.84
C LYS A 55 -3.81 1.31 15.28
N THR A 56 -4.58 2.00 14.43
CA THR A 56 -5.18 3.30 14.77
C THR A 56 -6.09 3.21 16.00
N THR A 57 -6.72 2.06 16.26
CA THR A 57 -7.55 1.84 17.46
C THR A 57 -6.78 2.08 18.77
N SER A 58 -5.45 1.94 18.80
CA SER A 58 -4.66 2.25 20.00
C SER A 58 -4.62 3.75 20.33
N LEU A 59 -5.01 4.62 19.39
CA LEU A 59 -5.04 6.07 19.55
C LEU A 59 -6.34 6.58 20.20
N ASP A 60 -7.33 5.72 20.43
CA ASP A 60 -8.65 6.10 20.95
C ASP A 60 -8.58 6.97 22.21
N LYS A 61 -7.81 6.54 23.21
CA LYS A 61 -7.58 7.32 24.45
C LYS A 61 -6.88 8.66 24.22
N VAL A 62 -6.01 8.73 23.20
CA VAL A 62 -5.30 9.98 22.85
C VAL A 62 -6.27 10.96 22.22
N VAL A 63 -7.18 10.47 21.38
CA VAL A 63 -8.26 11.26 20.78
C VAL A 63 -9.21 11.79 21.85
N GLU A 64 -9.63 10.93 22.79
CA GLU A 64 -10.46 11.31 23.94
C GLU A 64 -9.79 12.41 24.77
N PHE A 65 -8.51 12.21 25.14
CA PHE A 65 -7.73 13.19 25.89
C PHE A 65 -7.65 14.53 25.15
N TYR A 66 -7.36 14.51 23.85
CA TYR A 66 -7.27 15.72 23.05
C TYR A 66 -8.62 16.44 22.96
N GLY A 67 -9.73 15.71 22.80
CA GLY A 67 -11.07 16.28 22.83
C GLY A 67 -11.37 16.99 24.15
N ALA A 68 -11.09 16.35 25.29
CA ALA A 68 -11.26 16.94 26.62
C ALA A 68 -10.36 18.16 26.82
N PHE A 69 -9.12 18.12 26.34
CA PHE A 69 -8.20 19.25 26.40
C PHE A 69 -8.69 20.46 25.60
N VAL A 70 -9.21 20.23 24.39
CA VAL A 70 -9.77 21.28 23.54
C VAL A 70 -11.02 21.89 24.19
N GLU A 71 -11.92 21.07 24.73
CA GLU A 71 -13.12 21.54 25.44
C GLU A 71 -12.77 22.38 26.68
N PHE A 72 -11.81 21.90 27.48
CA PHE A 72 -11.29 22.64 28.62
C PHE A 72 -10.68 23.99 28.22
N THR A 73 -9.90 24.01 27.14
CA THR A 73 -9.18 25.22 26.69
C THR A 73 -10.13 26.26 26.08
N LEU A 74 -11.13 25.81 25.31
CA LEU A 74 -12.06 26.69 24.61
C LEU A 74 -13.31 27.04 25.43
N GLY A 75 -13.53 26.36 26.57
CA GLY A 75 -14.73 26.51 27.40
C GLY A 75 -16.02 26.08 26.69
N ARG A 76 -15.90 25.37 25.56
CA ARG A 76 -17.00 24.85 24.76
C ARG A 76 -16.55 23.62 23.98
N ARG A 77 -17.49 22.74 23.67
CA ARG A 77 -17.26 21.59 22.79
C ARG A 77 -16.99 22.07 21.35
N HIS A 78 -16.12 21.37 20.64
CA HIS A 78 -15.85 21.64 19.23
C HIS A 78 -16.94 20.99 18.35
N ASP A 79 -17.67 21.81 17.59
CA ASP A 79 -18.88 21.37 16.86
C ASP A 79 -18.61 20.29 15.79
N SER A 80 -17.42 20.29 15.17
CA SER A 80 -17.03 19.29 14.16
C SER A 80 -16.31 18.06 14.74
N GLY A 81 -16.26 17.93 16.07
CA GLY A 81 -15.39 16.95 16.74
C GLY A 81 -13.91 17.30 16.60
N CYS A 82 -13.05 16.55 17.29
CA CYS A 82 -11.60 16.70 17.19
C CYS A 82 -11.04 15.54 16.38
N VAL A 83 -10.10 15.84 15.46
CA VAL A 83 -9.44 14.83 14.60
C VAL A 83 -10.42 13.83 13.91
N PRO A 84 -11.42 14.32 13.17
CA PRO A 84 -12.53 13.51 12.67
C PRO A 84 -12.11 12.34 11.77
N MET A 85 -11.03 12.50 10.99
CA MET A 85 -10.48 11.41 10.18
C MET A 85 -9.92 10.26 11.01
N ILE A 86 -9.27 10.57 12.13
CA ILE A 86 -8.71 9.54 13.00
C ILE A 86 -9.85 8.80 13.70
N GLN A 87 -10.85 9.53 14.20
CA GLN A 87 -12.07 8.93 14.77
C GLN A 87 -12.75 7.99 13.77
N TYR A 88 -12.94 8.43 12.52
CA TYR A 88 -13.52 7.59 11.49
C TYR A 88 -12.72 6.30 11.29
N VAL A 89 -11.39 6.37 11.15
CA VAL A 89 -10.55 5.19 10.94
C VAL A 89 -10.53 4.27 12.18
N ILE A 90 -10.64 4.81 13.39
CA ILE A 90 -10.77 4.03 14.63
C ILE A 90 -12.10 3.25 14.64
N GLU A 91 -13.20 3.91 14.28
CA GLU A 91 -14.54 3.34 14.34
C GLU A 91 -14.82 2.36 13.19
N LYS A 92 -14.37 2.71 11.99
CA LYS A 92 -14.75 2.04 10.75
C LYS A 92 -13.62 1.23 10.09
N GLY A 93 -12.38 1.52 10.43
CA GLY A 93 -11.22 0.81 9.90
C GLY A 93 -10.93 1.10 8.42
N ASN A 94 -10.44 0.10 7.69
CA ASN A 94 -10.13 0.18 6.26
C ASN A 94 -11.41 0.04 5.41
N THR A 95 -12.23 1.10 5.38
CA THR A 95 -13.49 1.11 4.62
C THR A 95 -13.29 1.37 3.13
N THR A 96 -14.26 0.93 2.32
CA THR A 96 -14.31 1.28 0.90
C THR A 96 -14.58 2.77 0.67
N THR A 97 -14.14 3.31 -0.48
CA THR A 97 -14.51 4.67 -0.90
C THR A 97 -16.02 4.85 -1.02
N TYR A 98 -16.74 3.78 -1.35
CA TYR A 98 -18.19 3.76 -1.37
C TYR A 98 -18.75 4.03 0.03
N GLU A 99 -18.33 3.27 1.04
CA GLU A 99 -18.77 3.48 2.42
C GLU A 99 -18.40 4.87 2.94
N TRP A 100 -17.22 5.38 2.61
CA TRP A 100 -16.82 6.75 2.95
C TRP A 100 -17.74 7.81 2.34
N THR A 101 -18.17 7.62 1.09
CA THR A 101 -18.96 8.61 0.34
C THR A 101 -20.45 8.58 0.72
N TYR A 102 -21.00 7.39 0.94
CA TYR A 102 -22.43 7.18 1.12
C TYR A 102 -22.83 6.84 2.56
N GLY A 103 -21.86 6.56 3.44
CA GLY A 103 -22.10 6.24 4.85
C GLY A 103 -22.56 4.79 5.11
N GLU A 104 -22.70 3.97 4.07
CA GLU A 104 -23.12 2.58 4.18
C GLU A 104 -22.14 1.63 3.47
N ALA A 105 -21.92 0.46 4.08
CA ALA A 105 -21.06 -0.55 3.49
C ALA A 105 -21.68 -1.12 2.19
N PRO A 106 -20.86 -1.37 1.15
CA PRO A 106 -21.36 -1.98 -0.08
C PRO A 106 -21.87 -3.41 0.19
N LEU A 107 -22.91 -3.83 -0.53
CA LEU A 107 -23.48 -5.18 -0.41
C LEU A 107 -22.48 -6.29 -0.76
N SER A 108 -21.55 -6.01 -1.67
CA SER A 108 -20.50 -6.93 -2.08
C SER A 108 -19.32 -6.14 -2.64
N ILE A 109 -18.11 -6.64 -2.38
CA ILE A 109 -16.87 -6.15 -3.00
C ILE A 109 -16.48 -7.19 -4.05
N VAL A 110 -16.31 -6.76 -5.30
CA VAL A 110 -15.84 -7.62 -6.39
C VAL A 110 -14.45 -7.15 -6.76
N GLU A 111 -13.46 -8.01 -6.52
CA GLU A 111 -12.09 -7.73 -6.94
C GLU A 111 -11.96 -7.86 -8.46
N PRO A 112 -11.25 -6.93 -9.13
CA PRO A 112 -11.02 -7.04 -10.56
C PRO A 112 -10.16 -8.28 -10.84
N SER A 113 -10.53 -9.05 -11.87
CA SER A 113 -9.72 -10.18 -12.33
C SER A 113 -8.42 -9.66 -12.95
N LEU A 114 -7.30 -10.21 -12.48
CA LEU A 114 -6.00 -9.99 -13.09
C LEU A 114 -5.77 -11.10 -14.13
N ASP A 115 -6.21 -10.86 -15.37
CA ASP A 115 -5.96 -11.77 -16.50
C ASP A 115 -4.49 -11.73 -16.91
N ILE A 116 -3.63 -12.36 -16.11
CA ILE A 116 -2.19 -12.42 -16.33
C ILE A 116 -1.80 -13.86 -16.60
N ASP A 117 -1.23 -14.08 -17.78
CA ASP A 117 -0.71 -15.38 -18.18
C ASP A 117 0.65 -15.66 -17.54
N PHE A 118 0.70 -16.73 -16.74
CA PHE A 118 1.89 -17.20 -16.03
C PHE A 118 2.57 -18.41 -16.70
N GLU A 119 2.06 -18.93 -17.84
CA GLU A 119 2.59 -20.14 -18.48
C GLU A 119 4.08 -20.05 -18.82
N ASP A 120 4.57 -18.84 -19.14
CA ASP A 120 5.98 -18.58 -19.45
C ASP A 120 6.92 -18.65 -18.23
N GLU A 121 6.40 -18.60 -16.99
CA GLU A 121 7.21 -18.56 -15.75
C GLU A 121 7.37 -19.93 -15.07
N ASP A 122 6.69 -20.96 -15.58
CA ASP A 122 6.75 -22.33 -15.05
C ASP A 122 7.68 -23.27 -15.86
N LYS A 123 8.39 -22.72 -16.86
CA LYS A 123 9.47 -23.37 -17.62
C LYS A 123 10.85 -23.01 -17.06
#